data_AF-A0A127EIZ6-F1
#
_entry.id   AF-A0A127EIZ6-F1
#
_cell.length_a   1.000
_cell.length_b   1.000
_cell.length_c   1.000
_cell.angle_alpha   90.00
_cell.angle_beta   90.00
_cell.angle_gamma   90.00
#
_symmetry.space_group_name_H-M   'P 1'
#
loop_
_entity.id
_entity.type
_entity.pdbx_description
1 polymer ?
#
loop_
_entity_poly.entity_id
_entity_poly.type
_entity_poly.pdbx_seq_one_letter_code
_entity_poly.pdbx_strand_id
1 'polypeptide(L)'
;MNDLLNLFIYIDEYLIKSLSSVYLNGYIDIRTSKRICDNTLAGRIHLDENNKTFCSDGKSRIYNKGFKTSNRSNDFNETNCYGNDRSIENRLFGITEEEIKRIYTSFEIHNTMLKRMTTSKVIKDLENSPLVDSHISEGDFIRTKGCITETSLSSYLDSIISLIECFPLDILDSLLKDKNLGNLNFSIILNLLKTIKDKLSLNSTEDIIMNCSGYTAILNTNSKYFLNGDCYVFDKCNCNCNVLGKVIKVCTNNNDCINLLRKLTQENYYVDLLKSIEPYLDLLKNLNIPIPKCPEPKVKSPAVLIAPISMYF
;
A
#
# COMPACT_ATOMS: atom_id res chain seq x y z
N MET A 1 22.85 9.42 5.72
CA MET A 1 23.15 8.15 6.43
C MET A 1 22.39 8.09 7.77
N ASN A 2 21.10 8.48 7.78
CA ASN A 2 20.18 8.38 8.93
C ASN A 2 18.85 7.68 8.56
N ASP A 3 18.68 7.21 7.32
CA ASP A 3 17.42 6.63 6.80
C ASP A 3 17.08 5.23 7.34
N LEU A 4 17.90 4.68 8.24
CA LEU A 4 17.75 3.29 8.70
C LEU A 4 16.64 3.10 9.73
N LEU A 5 16.11 4.20 10.30
CA LEU A 5 15.05 4.21 11.32
C LEU A 5 13.75 4.86 10.84
N ASN A 6 13.61 5.08 9.53
CA ASN A 6 12.42 5.72 8.98
C ASN A 6 11.22 4.77 9.12
N LEU A 7 10.20 5.20 9.86
CA LEU A 7 9.00 4.39 10.08
C LEU A 7 8.08 4.55 8.87
N PHE A 8 7.98 3.50 8.05
CA PHE A 8 7.06 3.50 6.94
C PHE A 8 5.60 3.50 7.41
N ILE A 9 4.79 4.22 6.67
CA ILE A 9 3.33 4.33 6.88
C ILE A 9 2.60 3.73 5.68
N TYR A 10 3.17 3.90 4.49
CA TYR A 10 2.58 3.52 3.22
C TYR A 10 3.66 3.00 2.29
N ILE A 11 3.38 1.87 1.62
CA ILE A 11 4.26 1.25 0.64
C ILE A 11 3.37 0.69 -0.48
N ASP A 12 3.42 1.30 -1.66
CA ASP A 12 2.69 0.79 -2.82
C ASP A 12 3.41 -0.43 -3.39
N GLU A 13 2.99 -1.62 -2.94
CA GLU A 13 3.62 -2.87 -3.37
C GLU A 13 3.53 -3.09 -4.87
N TYR A 14 2.48 -2.61 -5.53
CA TYR A 14 2.28 -2.83 -6.95
C TYR A 14 3.26 -1.98 -7.78
N LEU A 15 3.37 -0.69 -7.46
CA LEU A 15 4.35 0.20 -8.07
C LEU A 15 5.77 -0.30 -7.79
N ILE A 16 6.05 -0.73 -6.57
CA ILE A 16 7.36 -1.27 -6.21
C ILE A 16 7.65 -2.53 -7.01
N LYS A 17 6.74 -3.52 -7.07
CA LYS A 17 6.91 -4.75 -7.87
C LYS A 17 7.10 -4.45 -9.35
N SER A 18 6.36 -3.50 -9.93
CA SER A 18 6.54 -3.12 -11.34
C SER A 18 7.91 -2.48 -11.59
N LEU A 19 8.34 -1.53 -10.76
CA LEU A 19 9.66 -0.91 -10.85
C LEU A 19 10.79 -1.91 -10.56
N SER A 20 10.52 -2.88 -9.70
CA SER A 20 11.48 -3.90 -9.30
C SER A 20 12.00 -4.74 -10.46
N SER A 21 11.18 -4.95 -11.50
CA SER A 21 11.57 -5.63 -12.73
C SER A 21 12.76 -4.96 -13.45
N VAL A 22 12.94 -3.66 -13.23
CA VAL A 22 14.03 -2.86 -13.82
C VAL A 22 15.24 -2.78 -12.87
N TYR A 23 15.03 -2.93 -11.55
CA TYR A 23 16.02 -2.52 -10.54
C TYR A 23 16.47 -3.61 -9.54
N LEU A 24 15.96 -4.85 -9.54
CA LEU A 24 16.22 -5.79 -8.43
C LEU A 24 17.34 -6.83 -8.58
N ASN A 25 17.91 -7.15 -7.41
CA ASN A 25 18.69 -8.35 -7.07
C ASN A 25 18.61 -8.74 -5.55
N GLY A 26 17.67 -8.22 -4.74
CA GLY A 26 17.63 -8.45 -3.27
C GLY A 26 16.63 -9.55 -2.85
N TYR A 27 16.97 -10.42 -1.89
CA TYR A 27 16.15 -11.55 -1.42
C TYR A 27 16.53 -11.98 0.01
N ILE A 28 15.56 -12.51 0.79
CA ILE A 28 15.77 -13.13 2.10
C ILE A 28 15.85 -14.66 1.94
N ASP A 29 16.97 -15.28 2.31
CA ASP A 29 17.09 -16.74 2.34
C ASP A 29 16.66 -17.30 3.71
N ILE A 30 15.57 -18.05 3.74
CA ILE A 30 15.17 -18.91 4.85
C ILE A 30 15.80 -20.28 4.62
N ARG A 31 16.65 -20.71 5.56
CA ARG A 31 17.21 -22.07 5.57
C ARG A 31 16.52 -22.90 6.64
N THR A 32 15.78 -23.92 6.23
CA THR A 32 15.20 -24.92 7.13
C THR A 32 16.07 -26.18 7.07
N SER A 33 16.61 -26.57 8.22
CA SER A 33 17.35 -27.82 8.37
C SER A 33 16.53 -28.78 9.21
N LYS A 34 16.16 -29.94 8.65
CA LYS A 34 15.47 -31.01 9.35
C LYS A 34 16.40 -32.22 9.45
N ARG A 35 16.63 -32.69 10.66
CA ARG A 35 17.38 -33.93 10.93
C ARG A 35 16.41 -34.96 11.48
N ILE A 36 16.24 -36.06 10.77
CA ILE A 36 15.48 -37.22 11.21
C ILE A 36 16.50 -38.31 11.54
N CYS A 37 16.43 -38.83 12.77
CA CYS A 37 17.26 -39.95 13.21
C CYS A 37 16.34 -41.04 13.72
N ASP A 38 16.23 -42.12 12.95
CA ASP A 38 15.50 -43.32 13.33
C ASP A 38 16.48 -44.45 13.59
N ASN A 39 16.40 -45.01 14.80
CA ASN A 39 17.14 -46.21 15.18
C ASN A 39 16.19 -47.40 15.09
N THR A 40 16.32 -48.19 14.02
CA THR A 40 15.52 -49.41 13.83
C THR A 40 16.39 -50.64 13.99
N LEU A 41 16.00 -51.52 14.91
CA LEU A 41 16.58 -52.84 15.09
C LEU A 41 15.71 -53.85 14.32
N ALA A 42 16.26 -54.48 13.28
CA ALA A 42 15.54 -55.46 12.48
C ALA A 42 16.32 -56.78 12.43
N GLY A 43 15.62 -57.89 12.67
CA GLY A 43 16.15 -59.24 12.45
C GLY A 43 15.65 -59.78 11.11
N ARG A 44 16.55 -60.27 10.26
CA ARG A 44 16.19 -60.97 9.01
C ARG A 44 16.83 -62.35 8.99
N ILE A 45 16.14 -63.31 8.38
CA ILE A 45 16.66 -64.65 8.08
C ILE A 45 16.52 -64.80 6.56
N HIS A 46 17.64 -64.76 5.84
CA HIS A 46 17.70 -64.95 4.39
C HIS A 46 18.90 -65.81 4.03
N LEU A 47 18.67 -66.80 3.15
CA LEU A 47 19.66 -67.67 2.54
C LEU A 47 19.95 -67.10 1.14
N ASP A 48 20.97 -66.25 1.00
CA ASP A 48 21.71 -65.97 -0.25
C ASP A 48 22.72 -64.82 -0.04
N GLU A 49 23.91 -64.95 -0.63
CA GLU A 49 24.99 -63.96 -0.55
C GLU A 49 24.82 -62.84 -1.58
N ASN A 50 24.59 -61.62 -1.13
CA ASN A 50 24.69 -60.42 -1.96
C ASN A 50 25.11 -59.20 -1.14
N ASN A 51 26.28 -58.63 -1.46
CA ASN A 51 26.69 -57.32 -0.96
C ASN A 51 26.08 -56.22 -1.82
N LYS A 52 25.19 -55.41 -1.24
CA LYS A 52 24.61 -54.24 -1.93
C LYS A 52 24.84 -52.98 -1.11
N THR A 53 25.71 -52.11 -1.60
CA THR A 53 25.83 -50.72 -1.15
C THR A 53 24.94 -49.84 -2.03
N PHE A 54 23.96 -49.18 -1.43
CA PHE A 54 23.14 -48.17 -2.10
C PHE A 54 23.47 -46.78 -1.55
N CYS A 55 24.05 -45.94 -2.39
CA CYS A 55 24.12 -44.50 -2.17
C CYS A 55 23.18 -43.84 -3.19
N SER A 56 22.14 -43.15 -2.73
CA SER A 56 21.28 -42.33 -3.59
C SER A 56 21.47 -40.87 -3.24
N ASP A 57 22.17 -40.15 -4.11
CA ASP A 57 22.33 -38.71 -3.98
C ASP A 57 21.27 -38.03 -4.86
N GLY A 58 20.20 -37.55 -4.23
CA GLY A 58 19.04 -36.99 -4.91
C GLY A 58 19.06 -35.46 -4.93
N LYS A 59 19.08 -34.85 -6.12
CA LYS A 59 18.82 -33.40 -6.29
C LYS A 59 17.50 -33.21 -7.01
N SER A 60 16.46 -32.81 -6.28
CA SER A 60 15.20 -32.40 -6.88
C SER A 60 15.10 -30.88 -6.97
N ARG A 61 14.72 -30.38 -8.15
CA ARG A 61 14.38 -28.96 -8.37
C ARG A 61 12.90 -28.92 -8.68
N ILE A 62 12.12 -28.27 -7.81
CA ILE A 62 10.70 -28.07 -8.03
C ILE A 62 10.51 -26.59 -8.39
N TYR A 63 9.88 -26.33 -9.52
CA TYR A 63 9.54 -24.98 -9.93
C TYR A 63 8.05 -24.76 -9.67
N ASN A 64 7.73 -24.07 -8.57
CA ASN A 64 6.38 -23.58 -8.34
C ASN A 64 6.29 -22.13 -8.82
N LYS A 65 5.17 -21.76 -9.47
CA LYS A 65 4.95 -20.39 -9.96
C LYS A 65 5.24 -19.37 -8.84
N GLY A 66 6.28 -18.56 -9.03
CA GLY A 66 6.70 -17.50 -8.09
C GLY A 66 7.81 -17.87 -7.10
N PHE A 67 8.19 -19.14 -6.96
CA PHE A 67 9.21 -19.58 -6.01
C PHE A 67 10.23 -20.51 -6.68
N LYS A 68 11.53 -20.19 -6.57
CA LYS A 68 12.62 -21.13 -6.86
C LYS A 68 12.97 -21.84 -5.57
N THR A 69 12.46 -23.04 -5.36
CA THR A 69 12.87 -23.92 -4.26
C THR A 69 14.00 -24.82 -4.75
N SER A 70 15.07 -24.93 -3.97
CA SER A 70 16.11 -25.94 -4.19
C SER A 70 16.19 -26.81 -2.96
N ASN A 71 15.85 -28.09 -3.11
CA ASN A 71 15.96 -29.06 -2.04
C ASN A 71 17.26 -29.85 -2.27
N ARG A 72 18.08 -29.95 -1.22
CA ARG A 72 19.21 -30.88 -1.18
C ARG A 72 18.90 -31.91 -0.11
N SER A 73 18.75 -33.17 -0.53
CA SER A 73 18.64 -34.33 0.35
C SER A 73 19.92 -35.15 0.20
N ASN A 74 20.68 -35.28 1.28
CA ASN A 74 21.79 -36.22 1.36
C ASN A 74 21.32 -37.41 2.19
N ASP A 75 21.14 -38.55 1.54
CA ASP A 75 20.75 -39.80 2.20
C ASP A 75 22.01 -40.65 2.44
N PHE A 76 22.34 -40.91 3.70
CA PHE A 76 23.46 -41.77 4.07
C PHE A 76 22.92 -43.03 4.78
N ASN A 77 23.01 -44.17 4.10
CA ASN A 77 22.62 -45.46 4.64
C ASN A 77 23.85 -46.38 4.70
N GLU A 78 24.32 -46.68 5.91
CA GLU A 78 25.44 -47.60 6.14
C GLU A 78 24.89 -48.89 6.77
N THR A 79 24.95 -50.00 6.02
CA THR A 79 24.51 -51.32 6.49
C THR A 79 25.71 -52.26 6.53
N ASN A 80 26.20 -52.57 7.73
CA ASN A 80 27.23 -53.58 7.94
C ASN A 80 26.57 -54.94 8.21
N CYS A 81 26.69 -55.87 7.26
CA CYS A 81 26.22 -57.25 7.41
C CYS A 81 27.45 -58.17 7.47
N TYR A 82 27.71 -58.77 8.64
CA TYR A 82 28.65 -59.90 8.78
C TYR A 82 27.82 -61.20 8.88
N GLY A 83 27.98 -62.14 7.93
CA GLY A 83 27.38 -63.49 8.01
C GLY A 83 28.12 -64.35 9.04
N ASN A 84 27.52 -65.32 9.76
CA ASN A 84 26.52 -66.32 9.37
C ASN A 84 25.14 -66.23 10.08
N ASP A 85 24.09 -66.43 9.29
CA ASP A 85 22.74 -66.99 9.52
C ASP A 85 21.86 -66.60 10.71
N ARG A 86 22.23 -65.60 11.51
CA ARG A 86 21.29 -64.77 12.29
C ARG A 86 21.85 -63.36 12.38
N SER A 87 21.48 -62.47 11.46
CA SER A 87 21.91 -61.08 11.53
C SER A 87 20.92 -60.24 12.34
N ILE A 88 21.43 -59.63 13.41
CA ILE A 88 20.79 -58.48 14.05
C ILE A 88 21.35 -57.26 13.34
N GLU A 89 20.53 -56.60 12.52
CA GLU A 89 20.94 -55.38 11.84
C GLU A 89 20.55 -54.18 12.70
N ASN A 90 21.57 -53.42 13.13
CA ASN A 90 21.37 -52.09 13.68
C ASN A 90 21.43 -51.08 12.53
N ARG A 91 20.27 -50.63 12.05
CA ARG A 91 20.21 -49.63 10.98
C ARG A 91 20.07 -48.24 11.60
N LEU A 92 21.10 -47.44 11.41
CA LEU A 92 21.09 -46.02 11.73
C LEU A 92 20.65 -45.27 10.47
N PHE A 93 19.42 -44.75 10.48
CA PHE A 93 18.94 -43.89 9.41
C PHE A 93 19.13 -42.44 9.83
N GLY A 94 19.98 -41.72 9.10
CA GLY A 94 20.20 -40.29 9.27
C GLY A 94 19.79 -39.56 7.99
N ILE A 95 18.64 -38.90 8.02
CA ILE A 95 18.21 -38.03 6.92
C ILE A 95 18.46 -36.58 7.34
N THR A 96 19.26 -35.86 6.57
CA THR A 96 19.40 -34.42 6.67
C THR A 96 18.78 -33.76 5.45
N GLU A 97 17.64 -33.12 5.66
CA GLU A 97 16.96 -32.31 4.65
C GLU A 97 17.31 -30.84 4.85
N GLU A 98 17.84 -30.20 3.81
CA GLU A 98 18.01 -28.75 3.76
C GLU A 98 17.09 -28.13 2.70
N GLU A 99 16.17 -27.27 3.14
CA GLU A 99 15.30 -26.46 2.30
C GLU A 99 15.74 -24.99 2.38
N ILE A 100 16.09 -24.38 1.24
CA ILE A 100 16.38 -22.94 1.14
C ILE A 100 15.23 -22.26 0.39
N LYS A 101 14.49 -21.38 1.08
CA LYS A 101 13.42 -20.55 0.50
C LYS A 101 13.88 -19.10 0.41
N ARG A 102 13.90 -18.53 -0.80
CA ARG A 102 14.14 -17.09 -0.99
C ARG A 102 12.83 -16.32 -0.96
N ILE A 103 12.64 -15.40 -0.03
CA ILE A 103 11.48 -14.51 0.07
C ILE A 103 11.90 -13.09 -0.24
N TYR A 104 11.20 -12.43 -1.15
CA TYR A 104 11.41 -11.02 -1.45
C TYR A 104 10.42 -10.20 -0.63
N THR A 105 10.90 -9.40 0.33
CA THR A 105 10.02 -8.51 1.12
C THR A 105 9.88 -7.15 0.44
N SER A 106 8.70 -6.54 0.52
CA SER A 106 8.43 -5.22 -0.06
C SER A 106 9.39 -4.14 0.46
N PHE A 107 9.81 -4.23 1.73
CA PHE A 107 10.81 -3.34 2.34
C PHE A 107 12.21 -3.48 1.75
N GLU A 108 12.70 -4.71 1.57
CA GLU A 108 14.04 -4.95 1.00
C GLU A 108 14.09 -4.51 -0.47
N ILE A 109 13.02 -4.80 -1.22
CA ILE A 109 12.87 -4.34 -2.60
C ILE A 109 12.91 -2.82 -2.66
N HIS A 110 12.11 -2.15 -1.81
CA HIS A 110 12.05 -0.70 -1.73
C HIS A 110 13.42 -0.10 -1.39
N ASN A 111 14.12 -0.60 -0.38
CA ASN A 111 15.41 -0.08 0.03
C ASN A 111 16.47 -0.24 -1.07
N THR A 112 16.47 -1.38 -1.76
CA THR A 112 17.36 -1.63 -2.90
C THR A 112 17.08 -0.67 -4.05
N MET A 113 15.80 -0.45 -4.36
CA MET A 113 15.35 0.49 -5.38
C MET A 113 15.75 1.93 -5.01
N LEU A 114 15.46 2.37 -3.79
CA LEU A 114 15.79 3.70 -3.29
C LEU A 114 17.30 3.97 -3.36
N LYS A 115 18.14 3.02 -2.93
CA LYS A 115 19.60 3.12 -3.02
C LYS A 115 20.04 3.31 -4.47
N ARG A 116 19.55 2.49 -5.40
CA ARG A 116 19.91 2.61 -6.82
C ARG A 116 19.48 3.94 -7.42
N MET A 117 18.23 4.35 -7.19
CA MET A 117 17.68 5.60 -7.70
C MET A 117 18.42 6.84 -7.15
N THR A 118 18.86 6.77 -5.91
CA THR A 118 19.69 7.81 -5.28
C THR A 118 21.09 7.84 -5.90
N THR A 119 21.74 6.69 -6.08
CA THR A 119 23.06 6.60 -6.73
C THR A 119 23.02 7.09 -8.18
N SER A 120 21.94 6.83 -8.91
CA SER A 120 21.76 7.29 -10.29
C SER A 120 21.26 8.74 -10.40
N LYS A 121 21.04 9.45 -9.27
CA LYS A 121 20.51 10.82 -9.21
C LYS A 121 19.19 11.02 -9.98
N VAL A 122 18.32 10.01 -9.97
CA VAL A 122 17.01 10.06 -10.64
C VAL A 122 15.97 10.78 -9.77
N ILE A 123 16.14 10.74 -8.45
CA ILE A 123 15.25 11.39 -7.49
C ILE A 123 15.65 12.85 -7.33
N LYS A 124 14.70 13.77 -7.52
CA LYS A 124 14.84 15.19 -7.20
C LYS A 124 14.35 15.44 -5.77
N ASP A 125 15.23 15.90 -4.88
CA ASP A 125 14.89 16.20 -3.50
C ASP A 125 14.39 17.65 -3.36
N LEU A 126 13.21 17.83 -2.76
CA LEU A 126 12.48 19.10 -2.63
C LEU A 126 12.47 19.66 -1.20
N GLU A 127 13.25 19.09 -0.27
CA GLU A 127 13.10 19.33 1.17
C GLU A 127 13.05 20.81 1.58
N ASN A 128 13.73 21.71 0.85
CA ASN A 128 13.81 23.14 1.19
C ASN A 128 13.67 24.10 -0.01
N SER A 129 13.35 23.61 -1.21
CA SER A 129 13.26 24.45 -2.41
C SER A 129 11.80 24.71 -2.78
N PRO A 130 11.41 25.97 -3.07
CA PRO A 130 10.08 26.23 -3.59
C PRO A 130 9.88 25.53 -4.94
N LEU A 131 8.66 25.02 -5.17
CA LEU A 131 8.32 24.20 -6.34
C LEU A 131 8.70 24.89 -7.67
N VAL A 132 8.57 26.22 -7.74
CA VAL A 132 8.82 27.03 -8.92
C VAL A 132 10.28 26.98 -9.38
N ASP A 133 11.22 26.88 -8.45
CA ASP A 133 12.66 26.92 -8.74
C ASP A 133 13.25 25.53 -9.05
N SER A 134 12.47 24.48 -8.80
CA SER A 134 12.95 23.09 -8.78
C SER A 134 12.95 22.37 -10.15
N HIS A 135 12.54 23.04 -11.24
CA HIS A 135 12.45 22.49 -12.60
C HIS A 135 11.87 21.05 -12.64
N ILE A 136 10.70 20.87 -12.02
CA ILE A 136 10.01 19.58 -11.98
C ILE A 136 9.05 19.47 -13.15
N SER A 137 9.05 18.31 -13.78
CA SER A 137 8.19 17.96 -14.90
C SER A 137 7.35 16.72 -14.58
N GLU A 138 6.27 16.52 -15.34
CA GLU A 138 5.45 15.32 -15.23
C GLU A 138 6.28 14.08 -15.53
N GLY A 139 6.16 13.06 -14.67
CA GLY A 139 6.92 11.82 -14.77
C GLY A 139 8.21 11.78 -13.96
N ASP A 140 8.69 12.90 -13.42
CA ASP A 140 9.86 12.92 -12.54
C ASP A 140 9.61 12.17 -11.23
N PHE A 141 10.66 11.58 -10.67
CA PHE A 141 10.65 11.04 -9.31
C PHE A 141 11.10 12.12 -8.33
N ILE A 142 10.29 12.37 -7.31
CA ILE A 142 10.55 13.41 -6.33
C ILE A 142 10.49 12.87 -4.91
N ARG A 143 11.28 13.49 -4.04
CA ARG A 143 11.21 13.30 -2.59
C ARG A 143 10.85 14.63 -1.95
N THR A 144 9.73 14.66 -1.23
CA THR A 144 9.21 15.86 -0.58
C THR A 144 8.93 15.59 0.88
N LYS A 145 9.00 16.63 1.70
CA LYS A 145 8.64 16.60 3.12
C LYS A 145 7.51 17.59 3.38
N GLY A 146 6.50 17.18 4.13
CA GLY A 146 5.35 18.03 4.44
C GLY A 146 4.47 17.50 5.55
N CYS A 147 3.49 18.29 5.96
CA CYS A 147 2.50 17.93 6.97
C CYS A 147 1.22 17.47 6.28
N ILE A 148 0.73 16.27 6.61
CA ILE A 148 -0.60 15.82 6.16
C ILE A 148 -1.66 16.68 6.83
N THR A 149 -2.56 17.27 6.05
CA THR A 149 -3.64 18.11 6.57
C THR A 149 -4.84 17.27 7.00
N GLU A 150 -5.56 17.73 8.01
CA GLU A 150 -6.82 17.14 8.47
C GLU A 150 -7.97 17.28 7.46
N THR A 151 -7.85 18.22 6.52
CA THR A 151 -8.90 18.51 5.55
C THR A 151 -8.81 17.58 4.34
N SER A 152 -9.84 16.76 4.15
CA SER A 152 -10.04 16.00 2.91
C SER A 152 -11.48 16.10 2.44
N LEU A 153 -11.68 16.01 1.12
CA LEU A 153 -13.02 16.03 0.54
C LEU A 153 -13.83 14.79 0.95
N SER A 154 -13.18 13.63 1.08
CA SER A 154 -13.81 12.38 1.53
C SER A 154 -14.35 12.53 2.95
N SER A 155 -13.52 13.00 3.89
CA SER A 155 -13.91 13.21 5.29
C SER A 155 -15.00 14.29 5.45
N TYR A 156 -14.99 15.31 4.60
CA TYR A 156 -16.07 16.31 4.55
C TYR A 156 -17.40 15.69 4.13
N LEU A 157 -17.41 14.89 3.06
CA LEU A 157 -18.62 14.20 2.60
C LEU A 157 -19.14 13.24 3.67
N ASP A 158 -18.25 12.53 4.37
CA ASP A 158 -18.62 11.65 5.50
C ASP A 158 -19.32 12.43 6.60
N SER A 159 -18.72 13.56 7.01
CA SER A 159 -19.27 14.39 8.07
C SER A 159 -20.65 14.95 7.72
N ILE A 160 -20.88 15.35 6.47
CA ILE A 160 -22.19 15.83 6.02
C ILE A 160 -23.21 14.71 5.90
N ILE A 161 -22.83 13.57 5.33
CA ILE A 161 -23.72 12.40 5.22
C ILE A 161 -24.18 11.99 6.62
N SER A 162 -23.25 11.87 7.57
CA SER A 162 -23.60 11.55 8.96
C SER A 162 -24.48 12.61 9.61
N LEU A 163 -24.22 13.90 9.38
CA LEU A 163 -25.05 14.98 9.91
C LEU A 163 -26.48 14.94 9.38
N ILE A 164 -26.68 14.67 8.08
CA ILE A 164 -28.02 14.53 7.49
C ILE A 164 -28.72 13.28 8.02
N GLU A 165 -28.00 12.17 8.18
CA GLU A 165 -28.53 10.91 8.72
C GLU A 165 -28.93 11.00 10.21
N CYS A 166 -28.36 11.93 10.98
CA CYS A 166 -28.76 12.17 12.36
C CYS A 166 -30.21 12.68 12.50
N PHE A 167 -30.80 13.25 11.44
CA PHE A 167 -32.16 13.76 11.47
C PHE A 167 -33.10 12.88 10.64
N PRO A 168 -34.35 12.66 11.09
CA PRO A 168 -35.35 12.00 10.26
C PRO A 168 -35.57 12.81 8.97
N LEU A 169 -35.40 12.16 7.82
CA LEU A 169 -35.52 12.79 6.50
C LEU A 169 -36.89 13.45 6.29
N ASP A 170 -37.95 12.90 6.86
CA ASP A 170 -39.30 13.46 6.77
C ASP A 170 -39.41 14.85 7.42
N ILE A 171 -38.68 15.07 8.52
CA ILE A 171 -38.63 16.36 9.21
C ILE A 171 -37.82 17.36 8.39
N LEU A 172 -36.65 16.94 7.90
CA LEU A 172 -35.80 17.74 7.03
C LEU A 172 -36.53 18.19 5.75
N ASP A 173 -37.24 17.27 5.10
CA ASP A 173 -37.99 17.55 3.88
C ASP A 173 -39.23 18.42 4.17
N SER A 174 -39.81 18.34 5.37
CA SER A 174 -40.90 19.25 5.77
C SER A 174 -40.43 20.70 5.91
N LEU A 175 -39.18 20.94 6.34
CA LEU A 175 -38.59 22.28 6.46
C LEU A 175 -38.40 22.98 5.11
N LEU A 176 -38.41 22.22 4.01
CA LEU A 176 -38.30 22.73 2.65
C LEU A 176 -39.64 23.19 2.06
N LYS A 177 -40.78 22.72 2.58
CA LYS A 177 -42.10 23.03 2.01
C LYS A 177 -42.46 24.51 2.07
N ASP A 178 -41.91 25.24 3.03
CA ASP A 178 -42.20 26.65 3.25
C ASP A 178 -41.18 27.60 2.58
N LYS A 179 -40.15 27.07 1.92
CA LYS A 179 -39.07 27.87 1.32
C LYS A 179 -38.92 27.53 -0.17
N ASN A 180 -38.88 28.56 -1.02
CA ASN A 180 -38.72 28.44 -2.49
C ASN A 180 -37.29 27.98 -2.90
N LEU A 181 -36.77 26.90 -2.31
CA LEU A 181 -35.49 26.28 -2.68
C LEU A 181 -35.74 25.12 -3.63
N GLY A 182 -35.80 25.40 -4.94
CA GLY A 182 -35.72 24.40 -6.02
C GLY A 182 -36.59 23.14 -5.88
N ASN A 183 -36.20 22.08 -6.60
CA ASN A 183 -36.88 20.77 -6.57
C ASN A 183 -36.05 19.68 -5.85
N LEU A 184 -34.93 20.04 -5.20
CA LEU A 184 -34.10 19.07 -4.49
C LEU A 184 -34.61 18.92 -3.06
N ASN A 185 -34.69 17.68 -2.57
CA ASN A 185 -35.01 17.36 -1.19
C ASN A 185 -33.77 16.77 -0.49
N PHE A 186 -33.79 16.69 0.85
CA PHE A 186 -32.65 16.18 1.60
C PHE A 186 -32.39 14.69 1.33
N SER A 187 -33.43 13.92 0.99
CA SER A 187 -33.31 12.52 0.56
C SER A 187 -32.50 12.37 -0.75
N ILE A 188 -32.78 13.18 -1.77
CA ILE A 188 -32.03 13.21 -3.03
C ILE A 188 -30.61 13.71 -2.78
N ILE A 189 -30.43 14.77 -1.97
CA ILE A 189 -29.11 15.30 -1.62
C ILE A 189 -28.26 14.22 -0.94
N LEU A 190 -28.83 13.48 0.02
CA LEU A 190 -28.14 12.38 0.70
C LEU A 190 -27.66 11.31 -0.28
N ASN A 191 -28.53 10.88 -1.20
CA ASN A 191 -28.19 9.90 -2.22
C ASN A 191 -27.12 10.41 -3.20
N LEU A 192 -27.18 11.69 -3.57
CA LEU A 192 -26.16 12.33 -4.41
C LEU A 192 -24.81 12.36 -3.70
N LEU A 193 -24.76 12.79 -2.44
CA LEU A 193 -23.53 12.84 -1.65
C LEU A 193 -22.91 11.45 -1.46
N LYS A 194 -23.72 10.43 -1.17
CA LYS A 194 -23.27 9.02 -1.12
C LYS A 194 -22.67 8.56 -2.44
N THR A 195 -23.36 8.85 -3.56
CA THR A 195 -22.86 8.50 -4.90
C THR A 195 -21.54 9.20 -5.22
N ILE A 196 -21.38 10.47 -4.84
CA ILE A 196 -20.14 11.22 -5.03
C ILE A 196 -19.02 10.57 -4.20
N LYS A 197 -19.27 10.26 -2.93
CA LYS A 197 -18.32 9.59 -2.04
C LYS A 197 -17.86 8.25 -2.61
N ASP A 198 -18.79 7.40 -3.04
CA ASP A 198 -18.50 6.06 -3.57
C ASP A 198 -17.65 6.14 -4.84
N LYS A 199 -17.90 7.13 -5.70
CA LYS A 199 -17.09 7.36 -6.89
C LYS A 199 -15.71 7.94 -6.58
N LEU A 200 -15.59 8.81 -5.58
CA LEU A 200 -14.30 9.37 -5.15
C LEU A 200 -13.40 8.31 -4.51
N SER A 201 -13.99 7.37 -3.76
CA SER A 201 -13.30 6.28 -3.06
C SER A 201 -13.21 4.98 -3.87
N LEU A 202 -13.56 5.02 -5.16
CA LEU A 202 -13.53 3.85 -6.04
C LEU A 202 -12.15 3.17 -6.01
N ASN A 203 -12.15 1.84 -5.92
CA ASN A 203 -10.95 1.00 -5.78
C ASN A 203 -10.09 1.32 -4.55
N SER A 204 -10.69 1.91 -3.51
CA SER A 204 -10.01 2.26 -2.27
C SER A 204 -8.94 3.35 -2.47
N THR A 205 -9.13 4.23 -3.46
CA THR A 205 -8.18 5.32 -3.73
C THR A 205 -8.65 6.62 -3.11
N GLU A 206 -7.76 7.34 -2.44
CA GLU A 206 -8.06 8.59 -1.75
C GLU A 206 -6.98 9.63 -2.01
N ASP A 207 -7.40 10.89 -2.13
CA ASP A 207 -6.49 12.01 -2.27
C ASP A 207 -6.21 12.61 -0.89
N ILE A 208 -4.95 12.56 -0.47
CA ILE A 208 -4.48 13.18 0.75
C ILE A 208 -3.85 14.52 0.40
N ILE A 209 -4.21 15.57 1.15
CA ILE A 209 -3.62 16.89 0.99
C ILE A 209 -2.47 17.02 1.99
N MET A 210 -1.30 17.43 1.49
CA MET A 210 -0.09 17.63 2.26
C MET A 210 0.45 19.03 2.02
N ASN A 211 0.61 19.80 3.10
CA ASN A 211 1.21 21.13 3.05
C ASN A 211 2.73 20.98 3.12
N CYS A 212 3.42 21.44 2.08
CA CYS A 212 4.87 21.48 2.00
C CYS A 212 5.36 22.93 2.16
N SER A 213 6.66 23.11 2.35
CA SER A 213 7.32 24.42 2.40
C SER A 213 7.19 25.16 1.06
N GLY A 214 6.11 25.92 0.89
CA GLY A 214 5.88 26.78 -0.27
C GLY A 214 5.08 26.15 -1.41
N TYR A 215 4.44 24.99 -1.21
CA TYR A 215 3.46 24.40 -2.14
C TYR A 215 2.56 23.36 -1.49
N THR A 216 1.45 23.02 -2.14
CA THR A 216 0.53 21.96 -1.71
C THR A 216 0.74 20.70 -2.54
N ALA A 217 1.04 19.58 -1.89
CA ALA A 217 1.14 18.28 -2.55
C ALA A 217 -0.17 17.50 -2.35
N ILE A 218 -0.72 16.97 -3.44
CA ILE A 218 -1.86 16.05 -3.42
C ILE A 218 -1.31 14.66 -3.67
N LEU A 219 -1.53 13.75 -2.74
CA LEU A 219 -1.04 12.38 -2.79
C LEU A 219 -2.19 11.46 -3.14
N ASN A 220 -2.15 10.83 -4.32
CA ASN A 220 -3.15 9.84 -4.71
C ASN A 220 -2.78 8.48 -4.12
N THR A 221 -3.30 8.17 -2.94
CA THR A 221 -2.99 6.96 -2.18
C THR A 221 -4.04 5.88 -2.38
N ASN A 222 -3.69 4.62 -2.11
CA ASN A 222 -4.65 3.53 -1.95
C ASN A 222 -4.68 3.06 -0.49
N SER A 223 -5.85 3.03 0.14
CA SER A 223 -5.98 2.65 1.55
C SER A 223 -5.46 1.22 1.82
N LYS A 224 -5.45 0.34 0.81
CA LYS A 224 -4.91 -1.04 0.92
C LYS A 224 -3.40 -1.12 1.11
N TYR A 225 -2.66 -0.07 0.79
CA TYR A 225 -1.19 -0.04 0.85
C TYR A 225 -0.64 0.66 2.10
N PHE A 226 -1.50 1.08 3.02
CA PHE A 226 -1.09 1.48 4.35
C PHE A 226 -0.70 0.24 5.15
N LEU A 227 0.41 0.33 5.89
CA LEU A 227 1.03 -0.83 6.55
C LEU A 227 0.21 -1.38 7.72
N ASN A 228 -0.69 -0.57 8.29
CA ASN A 228 -1.68 -1.01 9.26
C ASN A 228 -3.05 -0.96 8.59
N GLY A 229 -3.65 -2.13 8.34
CA GLY A 229 -4.99 -2.23 7.75
C GLY A 229 -6.09 -1.60 8.60
N ASP A 230 -5.81 -1.35 9.88
CA ASP A 230 -6.73 -0.75 10.87
C ASP A 230 -6.36 0.70 11.24
N CYS A 231 -5.29 1.29 10.69
CA CYS A 231 -4.99 2.70 10.94
C CYS A 231 -5.74 3.57 9.94
N TYR A 232 -6.55 4.49 10.46
CA TYR A 232 -7.18 5.50 9.64
C TYR A 232 -6.10 6.46 9.11
N VAL A 233 -6.25 6.91 7.85
CA VAL A 233 -5.28 7.82 7.20
C VAL A 233 -5.02 9.08 8.05
N PHE A 234 -6.03 9.49 8.84
CA PHE A 234 -5.99 10.69 9.67
C PHE A 234 -5.50 10.46 11.10
N ASP A 235 -5.24 9.21 11.53
CA ASP A 235 -4.55 8.94 12.81
C ASP A 235 -3.14 9.55 12.85
N LYS A 236 -2.62 9.91 11.66
CA LYS A 236 -1.30 10.50 11.44
C LYS A 236 -1.38 11.93 10.89
N CYS A 237 -2.53 12.60 11.03
CA CYS A 237 -2.68 14.01 10.66
C CYS A 237 -1.78 14.92 11.49
N ASN A 238 -1.37 16.03 10.90
CA ASN A 238 -0.41 17.00 11.44
C ASN A 238 1.00 16.45 11.72
N CYS A 239 1.31 15.23 11.27
CA CYS A 239 2.66 14.70 11.34
C CYS A 239 3.46 15.09 10.09
N ASN A 240 4.72 15.46 10.28
CA ASN A 240 5.66 15.70 9.18
C ASN A 240 6.05 14.35 8.59
N CYS A 241 5.66 14.08 7.35
CA CYS A 241 6.05 12.88 6.63
C CYS A 241 6.91 13.22 5.42
N ASN A 242 7.78 12.28 5.08
CA ASN A 242 8.54 12.24 3.85
C ASN A 242 7.80 11.36 2.84
N VAL A 243 7.68 11.85 1.62
CA VAL A 243 7.00 11.17 0.53
C VAL A 243 7.97 11.03 -0.63
N LEU A 244 8.18 9.78 -1.05
CA LEU A 244 8.81 9.45 -2.32
C LEU A 244 7.71 9.07 -3.30
N GLY A 245 7.67 9.72 -4.45
CA GLY A 245 6.64 9.44 -5.45
C GLY A 245 7.00 9.93 -6.83
N LYS A 246 6.14 9.56 -7.79
CA LYS A 246 6.23 10.01 -9.16
C LYS A 246 5.26 11.17 -9.39
N VAL A 247 5.71 12.21 -10.06
CA VAL A 247 4.90 13.38 -10.38
C VAL A 247 3.91 13.03 -11.49
N ILE A 248 2.62 13.27 -11.23
CA ILE A 248 1.54 13.11 -12.23
C ILE A 248 1.27 14.45 -12.92
N LYS A 249 1.18 15.54 -12.15
CA LYS A 249 0.85 16.87 -12.64
C LYS A 249 1.55 17.93 -11.80
N VAL A 250 2.04 18.98 -12.44
CA VAL A 250 2.63 20.16 -11.78
C VAL A 250 1.80 21.38 -12.12
N CYS A 251 1.46 22.19 -11.11
CA CYS A 251 0.74 23.45 -11.28
C CYS A 251 1.56 24.59 -10.69
N THR A 252 2.31 25.29 -11.55
CA THR A 252 3.13 26.45 -11.20
C THR A 252 2.51 27.77 -11.60
N ASN A 253 1.63 27.80 -12.60
CA ASN A 253 0.98 29.02 -13.07
C ASN A 253 -0.27 29.37 -12.24
N ASN A 254 -0.54 30.65 -12.05
CA ASN A 254 -1.70 31.15 -11.28
C ASN A 254 -3.08 30.69 -11.80
N ASN A 255 -3.17 30.28 -13.07
CA ASN A 255 -4.40 29.77 -13.66
C ASN A 255 -4.54 28.24 -13.55
N ASP A 256 -3.45 27.54 -13.24
CA ASP A 256 -3.45 26.09 -13.15
C ASP A 256 -3.86 25.64 -11.75
N CYS A 257 -4.74 24.66 -11.69
CA CYS A 257 -5.19 24.06 -10.45
C CYS A 257 -5.26 22.53 -10.55
N ILE A 258 -5.27 21.91 -9.39
CA ILE A 258 -5.56 20.48 -9.25
C ILE A 258 -6.93 20.36 -8.60
N ASN A 259 -7.86 19.73 -9.33
CA ASN A 259 -9.19 19.48 -8.81
C ASN A 259 -9.24 18.16 -8.03
N LEU A 260 -9.76 18.21 -6.82
CA LEU A 260 -9.99 17.03 -5.98
C LEU A 260 -11.13 16.17 -6.53
N LEU A 261 -12.02 16.75 -7.32
CA LEU A 261 -13.13 16.05 -7.99
C LEU A 261 -12.73 15.41 -9.32
N ARG A 262 -11.44 15.47 -9.73
CA ARG A 262 -10.97 14.94 -11.03
C ARG A 262 -11.30 13.47 -11.26
N LYS A 263 -11.36 12.67 -10.18
CA LYS A 263 -11.72 11.25 -10.23
C LYS A 263 -13.14 11.01 -10.74
N LEU A 264 -14.00 12.02 -10.69
CA LEU A 264 -15.40 11.95 -11.13
C LEU A 264 -15.57 12.24 -12.63
N THR A 265 -14.51 12.52 -13.37
CA THR A 265 -14.47 12.84 -14.82
C THR A 265 -15.16 14.16 -15.24
N GLN A 266 -16.25 14.57 -14.58
CA GLN A 266 -17.00 15.81 -14.86
C GLN A 266 -16.82 16.85 -13.76
N GLU A 267 -15.60 17.35 -13.62
CA GLU A 267 -15.18 18.28 -12.58
C GLU A 267 -16.11 19.48 -12.35
N ASN A 268 -16.43 20.22 -13.41
CA ASN A 268 -17.24 21.44 -13.29
C ASN A 268 -18.68 21.14 -12.86
N TYR A 269 -19.27 20.07 -13.39
CA TYR A 269 -20.61 19.62 -13.01
C TYR A 269 -20.71 19.33 -11.52
N TYR A 270 -19.75 18.59 -10.96
CA TYR A 270 -19.76 18.25 -9.54
C TYR A 270 -19.46 19.45 -8.64
N VAL A 271 -18.64 20.42 -9.09
CA VAL A 271 -18.45 21.68 -8.37
C VAL A 271 -19.75 22.48 -8.30
N ASP A 272 -20.46 22.61 -9.43
CA ASP A 272 -21.72 23.34 -9.48
C ASP A 272 -22.83 22.61 -8.70
N LEU A 273 -22.81 21.28 -8.70
CA LEU A 273 -23.70 20.46 -7.89
C LEU A 273 -23.46 20.71 -6.38
N LEU A 274 -22.21 20.71 -5.91
CA LEU A 274 -21.90 21.00 -4.51
C LEU A 274 -22.34 22.41 -4.11
N LYS A 275 -22.15 23.39 -4.99
CA LYS A 275 -22.66 24.76 -4.77
C LYS A 275 -24.19 24.81 -4.72
N SER A 276 -24.88 23.99 -5.51
CA SER A 276 -26.35 23.92 -5.45
C SER A 276 -26.87 23.34 -4.14
N ILE A 277 -26.04 22.61 -3.38
CA ILE A 277 -26.38 22.01 -2.08
C ILE A 277 -26.14 23.00 -0.92
N GLU A 278 -25.21 23.95 -1.06
CA GLU A 278 -24.92 25.01 -0.06
C GLU A 278 -26.17 25.70 0.52
N PRO A 279 -27.17 26.15 -0.27
CA PRO A 279 -28.34 26.83 0.30
C PRO A 279 -29.19 25.92 1.21
N TYR A 280 -29.18 24.60 0.99
CA TYR A 280 -29.88 23.64 1.86
C TYR A 280 -29.12 23.45 3.18
N LEU A 281 -27.78 23.47 3.13
CA LEU A 281 -26.95 23.44 4.33
C LEU A 281 -27.14 24.73 5.14
N ASP A 282 -27.23 25.90 4.50
CA ASP A 282 -27.49 27.16 5.21
C ASP A 282 -28.82 27.16 5.99
N LEU A 283 -29.82 26.40 5.55
CA LEU A 283 -31.06 26.20 6.33
C LEU A 283 -30.79 25.50 7.67
N LEU A 284 -29.92 24.49 7.68
CA LEU A 284 -29.52 23.78 8.90
C LEU A 284 -28.70 24.71 9.82
N LYS A 285 -27.86 25.56 9.23
CA LYS A 285 -27.10 26.57 9.97
C LYS A 285 -28.01 27.57 10.68
N ASN A 286 -29.09 27.99 10.03
CA ASN A 286 -30.12 28.85 10.63
C ASN A 286 -30.87 28.18 11.79
N LEU A 287 -30.84 26.85 11.88
CA LEU A 287 -31.38 26.07 12.99
C LEU A 287 -30.34 25.80 14.09
N ASN A 288 -29.20 26.52 14.07
CA ASN A 288 -28.06 26.36 14.99
C ASN A 288 -27.37 24.98 14.92
N ILE A 289 -27.49 24.27 13.80
CA ILE A 289 -26.74 23.03 13.58
C ILE A 289 -25.34 23.40 13.05
N PRO A 290 -24.25 22.95 13.68
CA PRO A 290 -22.90 23.23 13.21
C PRO A 290 -22.62 22.42 11.93
N ILE A 291 -22.15 23.10 10.88
CA ILE A 291 -21.86 22.49 9.58
C ILE A 291 -20.36 22.47 9.34
N PRO A 292 -19.78 21.32 8.95
CA PRO A 292 -18.39 21.23 8.54
C PRO A 292 -18.06 22.22 7.42
N LYS A 293 -16.84 22.78 7.44
CA LYS A 293 -16.39 23.67 6.36
C LYS A 293 -16.03 22.86 5.12
N CYS A 294 -16.62 23.20 3.98
CA CYS A 294 -16.27 22.61 2.69
C CYS A 294 -14.81 22.94 2.34
N PRO A 295 -13.94 21.93 2.09
CA PRO A 295 -12.61 22.19 1.56
C PRO A 295 -12.73 22.72 0.12
N GLU A 296 -11.86 23.66 -0.26
CA GLU A 296 -11.87 24.17 -1.65
C GLU A 296 -11.58 23.00 -2.62
N PRO A 297 -12.49 22.67 -3.56
CA PRO A 297 -12.30 21.53 -4.45
C PRO A 297 -11.17 21.76 -5.46
N LYS A 298 -10.82 23.03 -5.73
CA LYS A 298 -9.73 23.43 -6.63
C LYS A 298 -8.54 23.92 -5.79
N VAL A 299 -7.48 23.11 -5.73
CA VAL A 299 -6.22 23.49 -5.09
C VAL A 299 -5.42 24.37 -6.05
N LYS A 300 -5.17 25.62 -5.63
CA LYS A 300 -4.47 26.64 -6.43
C LYS A 300 -2.96 26.43 -6.43
N SER A 301 -2.28 26.98 -7.42
CA SER A 301 -0.81 26.99 -7.50
C SER A 301 -0.17 27.71 -6.31
N PRO A 302 1.04 27.32 -5.90
CA PRO A 302 1.83 26.20 -6.39
C PRO A 302 1.36 24.85 -5.83
N ALA A 303 1.09 23.89 -6.71
CA ALA A 303 0.61 22.57 -6.31
C ALA A 303 1.18 21.45 -7.17
N VAL A 304 1.31 20.25 -6.60
CA VAL A 304 1.81 19.06 -7.30
C VAL A 304 0.95 17.85 -6.98
N LEU A 305 0.61 17.07 -8.00
CA LEU A 305 -0.06 15.79 -7.85
C LEU A 305 0.98 14.67 -7.92
N ILE A 306 1.05 13.84 -6.88
CA ILE A 306 2.05 12.80 -6.73
C ILE A 306 1.35 11.44 -6.61
N ALA A 307 1.87 10.45 -7.35
CA ALA A 307 1.65 9.04 -7.07
C ALA A 307 2.70 8.58 -6.04
N PRO A 308 2.35 8.45 -4.75
CA PRO A 308 3.30 8.04 -3.73
C PRO A 308 3.70 6.57 -3.93
N ILE A 309 5.00 6.31 -3.90
CA ILE A 309 5.59 4.97 -3.88
C ILE A 309 5.77 4.53 -2.42
N SER A 310 6.23 5.46 -1.58
CA SER A 310 6.37 5.23 -0.15
C SER A 310 6.21 6.52 0.65
N MET A 311 5.60 6.40 1.83
CA MET A 311 5.55 7.48 2.83
C MET A 311 6.14 6.98 4.14
N TYR A 312 6.98 7.80 4.76
CA TYR A 312 7.69 7.47 6.00
C TYR A 312 7.92 8.71 6.85
N PHE A 313 8.08 8.50 8.16
CA PHE A 313 8.56 9.53 9.08
C PHE A 313 10.08 9.57 9.08
#